data_AF-A0A4P7VCC1-F1
#
_entry.id   AF-A0A4P7VCC1-F1
#
_cell.length_a   1.000
_cell.length_b   1.000
_cell.length_c   1.000
_cell.angle_alpha   90.00
_cell.angle_beta   90.00
_cell.angle_gamma   90.00
#
_symmetry.space_group_name_H-M   'P 1'
#
loop_
_entity.id
_entity.type
_entity.pdbx_description
1 polymer ?
#
loop_
_entity_poly.entity_id
_entity_poly.type
_entity_poly.pdbx_seq_one_letter_code
_entity_poly.pdbx_strand_id
1 'polypeptide(L)'
;MTTNRLITMLVLLCLALGANAKKKKQDYPRSEIKVSYNYYNKFLRGSDGIVEKNTPFILLANHNESKFYCPSTEYKDSLLSTPSGRAKEKKMFDAAVAAYVQNRDESLWTGWYITLSYT
;
A
#
# COMPACT_ATOMS: atom_id res chain seq x y z
N MET A 1 28.65 -48.29 7.89
CA MET A 1 29.23 -47.03 8.44
C MET A 1 28.85 -45.76 7.65
N THR A 2 28.40 -45.87 6.39
CA THR A 2 28.05 -44.73 5.53
C THR A 2 26.67 -44.12 5.85
N THR A 3 25.66 -44.94 6.14
CA THR A 3 24.30 -44.48 6.46
C THR A 3 24.24 -43.62 7.73
N ASN A 4 24.93 -44.02 8.81
CA ASN A 4 24.98 -43.24 10.05
C ASN A 4 25.68 -41.89 9.85
N ARG A 5 26.68 -41.83 8.96
CA ARG A 5 27.34 -40.56 8.57
C ARG A 5 26.43 -39.65 7.75
N LEU A 6 25.59 -40.21 6.87
CA LEU A 6 24.61 -39.44 6.11
C LEU A 6 23.51 -38.88 7.02
N ILE A 7 23.01 -39.68 7.97
CA ILE A 7 22.00 -39.24 8.95
C ILE A 7 22.56 -38.12 9.82
N THR A 8 23.79 -38.24 10.32
CA THR A 8 24.39 -37.18 11.14
C THR A 8 24.62 -35.89 10.36
N MET A 9 25.03 -35.96 9.09
CA MET A 9 25.16 -34.78 8.23
C MET A 9 23.82 -34.11 7.97
N LEU A 10 22.75 -34.88 7.75
CA LEU A 10 21.40 -34.35 7.53
C LEU A 10 20.87 -33.65 8.79
N VAL A 11 21.09 -34.23 9.98
CA VAL A 11 20.72 -33.61 11.26
C VAL A 11 21.49 -32.31 11.49
N LEU A 12 22.80 -32.29 11.20
CA LEU A 12 23.61 -31.07 11.33
C LEU A 12 23.12 -29.95 10.40
N LEU A 13 22.75 -30.30 9.17
CA LEU A 13 22.22 -29.36 8.19
C LEU A 13 20.88 -28.76 8.64
N CYS A 14 19.97 -29.58 9.15
CA CYS A 14 18.68 -29.14 9.70
C CYS A 14 18.86 -28.18 10.90
N LEU A 15 19.79 -28.49 11.81
CA LEU A 15 20.12 -27.63 12.95
C LEU A 15 20.73 -26.29 12.51
N ALA A 16 21.62 -26.30 11.51
CA ALA A 16 22.21 -25.10 10.96
C ALA A 16 21.17 -24.20 10.27
N LEU A 17 20.24 -24.77 9.50
CA LEU A 17 19.15 -24.02 8.87
C LEU A 17 18.19 -23.40 9.90
N GLY A 18 17.81 -24.16 10.94
CA GLY A 18 16.93 -23.68 12.01
C GLY A 18 17.55 -22.55 12.85
N ALA A 19 18.86 -22.59 13.09
CA ALA A 19 19.58 -21.53 13.81
C ALA A 19 19.69 -20.22 13.01
N ASN A 20 19.76 -20.30 11.68
CA ASN A 20 19.81 -19.12 10.80
C ASN A 20 18.42 -18.49 10.57
N ALA A 21 17.33 -19.25 10.68
CA ALA A 21 15.98 -18.74 10.52
C ALA A 21 15.58 -17.70 11.59
N LYS A 22 16.07 -17.85 12.83
CA LYS A 22 15.77 -16.92 13.94
C LYS A 22 16.58 -15.62 13.92
N LYS A 23 17.59 -15.50 13.05
CA LYS A 23 18.51 -14.34 13.01
C LYS A 23 18.14 -13.27 11.99
N LYS A 24 17.09 -13.48 11.18
CA LYS A 24 16.58 -12.40 10.34
C LYS A 24 15.97 -11.33 11.24
N LYS A 25 16.64 -10.19 11.34
CA LYS A 25 15.96 -8.94 11.69
C LYS A 25 14.73 -8.88 10.79
N GLN A 26 13.56 -8.67 11.39
CA GLN A 26 12.34 -8.41 10.67
C GLN A 26 12.65 -7.33 9.62
N ASP A 27 12.64 -7.68 8.32
CA ASP A 27 13.00 -6.75 7.23
C ASP A 27 12.04 -5.55 7.17
N TYR A 28 10.93 -5.62 7.92
CA TYR A 28 9.93 -4.59 8.00
C TYR A 28 9.76 -4.10 9.43
N PRO A 29 9.78 -2.77 9.65
CA PRO A 29 9.52 -2.20 10.95
C PRO A 29 8.13 -2.63 11.46
N ARG A 30 8.08 -3.20 12.66
CA ARG A 30 6.83 -3.57 13.33
C ARG A 30 6.27 -2.36 14.04
N SER A 31 4.96 -2.14 13.95
CA SER A 31 4.28 -1.14 14.77
C SER A 31 4.10 -1.67 16.20
N GLU A 32 4.49 -0.89 17.18
CA GLU A 32 4.22 -1.13 18.61
C GLU A 32 2.85 -0.56 19.00
N ILE A 33 2.47 0.56 18.37
CA ILE A 33 1.20 1.25 18.60
C ILE A 33 0.46 1.36 17.26
N LYS A 34 -0.84 1.03 17.31
CA LYS A 34 -1.79 1.28 16.22
C LYS A 34 -2.90 2.17 16.75
N VAL A 35 -3.07 3.35 16.16
CA VAL A 35 -4.18 4.26 16.44
C VAL A 35 -5.03 4.37 15.18
N SER A 36 -6.34 4.18 15.30
CA SER A 36 -7.28 4.39 14.20
C SER A 36 -8.26 5.50 14.57
N TYR A 37 -8.46 6.45 13.66
CA TYR A 37 -9.54 7.43 13.77
C TYR A 37 -10.31 7.50 12.44
N ASN A 38 -11.60 7.77 12.54
CA ASN A 38 -12.47 7.96 11.40
C ASN A 38 -12.62 9.45 11.16
N TYR A 39 -12.08 9.94 10.04
CA TYR A 39 -12.21 11.33 9.65
C TYR A 39 -13.52 11.50 8.87
N TYR A 40 -14.44 12.23 9.47
CA TYR A 40 -15.69 12.61 8.82
C TYR A 40 -15.54 13.97 8.17
N ASN A 41 -15.73 14.03 6.86
CA ASN A 41 -15.77 15.28 6.12
C ASN A 41 -17.03 15.39 5.27
N LYS A 42 -17.41 16.64 5.00
CA LYS A 42 -18.46 16.98 4.05
C LYS A 42 -17.81 17.77 2.93
N PHE A 43 -18.08 17.41 1.69
CA PHE A 43 -17.61 18.17 0.53
C PHE A 43 -18.73 18.32 -0.48
N LEU A 44 -18.69 19.43 -1.22
CA LEU A 44 -19.63 19.72 -2.29
C LEU A 44 -19.19 18.97 -3.55
N ARG A 45 -20.01 18.05 -4.05
CA ARG A 45 -19.79 17.37 -5.33
C ARG A 45 -20.73 17.98 -6.37
N GLY A 46 -20.36 19.15 -6.90
CA GLY A 46 -21.04 19.77 -8.04
C GLY A 46 -22.57 19.72 -7.98
N SER A 47 -23.20 19.07 -8.95
CA SER A 47 -24.65 18.88 -9.09
C SER A 47 -25.29 17.97 -8.03
N ASP A 48 -24.51 17.10 -7.40
CA ASP A 48 -24.99 16.02 -6.53
C ASP A 48 -25.14 16.47 -5.06
N GLY A 49 -24.82 17.74 -4.76
CA GLY A 49 -25.00 18.35 -3.45
C GLY A 49 -23.88 18.05 -2.45
N ILE A 50 -24.23 18.08 -1.16
CA ILE A 50 -23.31 17.80 -0.04
C ILE A 50 -23.15 16.29 0.09
N VAL A 51 -21.95 15.80 -0.16
CA VAL A 51 -21.58 14.39 0.06
C VAL A 51 -20.81 14.28 1.37
N GLU A 52 -21.24 13.34 2.21
CA GLU A 52 -20.55 12.98 3.43
C GLU A 52 -19.59 11.82 3.15
N LYS A 53 -18.33 11.96 3.56
CA LYS A 53 -17.35 10.89 3.44
C LYS A 53 -16.71 10.61 4.79
N ASN A 54 -16.70 9.33 5.12
CA ASN A 54 -16.01 8.79 6.27
C ASN A 54 -14.74 8.09 5.79
N THR A 55 -13.59 8.64 6.14
CA THR A 55 -12.29 8.12 5.72
C THR A 55 -11.55 7.56 6.93
N PRO A 56 -11.26 6.24 6.97
CA PRO A 56 -10.47 5.67 8.04
C PRO A 56 -9.00 6.09 7.88
N PHE A 57 -8.42 6.61 8.96
CA PHE A 57 -7.00 6.91 9.06
C PHE A 57 -6.39 6.06 10.17
N ILE A 58 -5.24 5.46 9.87
CA ILE A 58 -4.51 4.58 10.77
C ILE A 58 -3.10 5.11 10.91
N LEU A 59 -2.67 5.41 12.14
CA LEU A 59 -1.30 5.68 12.47
C LEU A 59 -0.66 4.41 13.02
N LEU A 60 0.38 3.95 12.35
CA LEU A 60 1.23 2.84 12.78
C LEU A 60 2.55 3.45 13.28
N ALA A 61 2.90 3.25 14.54
CA ALA A 61 4.09 3.85 15.14
C ALA A 61 4.90 2.84 15.96
N ASN A 62 6.21 3.06 16.02
CA ASN A 62 7.14 2.42 16.96
C ASN A 62 8.11 3.47 17.51
N HIS A 63 9.09 3.05 18.30
CA HIS A 63 10.09 3.94 18.89
C HIS A 63 10.98 4.69 17.89
N ASN A 64 11.10 4.21 16.64
CA ASN A 64 11.98 4.80 15.62
C ASN A 64 11.22 5.64 14.58
N GLU A 65 10.02 5.22 14.22
CA GLU A 65 9.30 5.76 13.07
C GLU A 65 7.78 5.70 13.25
N SER A 66 7.10 6.55 12.49
CA SER A 66 5.65 6.50 12.36
C SER A 66 5.24 6.59 10.89
N LYS A 67 4.20 5.85 10.53
CA LYS A 67 3.63 5.79 9.18
C LYS A 67 2.12 5.98 9.26
N PHE A 68 1.64 6.99 8.55
CA PHE A 68 0.21 7.15 8.28
C PHE A 68 -0.21 6.21 7.15
N TYR A 69 -1.34 5.55 7.36
CA TYR A 69 -1.95 4.61 6.44
C TYR A 69 -3.43 4.92 6.31
N CYS A 70 -3.90 5.09 5.08
CA CYS A 70 -5.32 5.26 4.78
C CYS A 70 -5.75 4.17 3.81
N PRO A 71 -6.64 3.24 4.21
CA PRO A 71 -7.15 2.19 3.33
C PRO A 71 -7.75 2.73 2.02
N SER A 72 -8.40 3.89 2.06
CA SER A 72 -9.04 4.48 0.88
C SER A 72 -8.07 5.06 -0.16
N THR A 73 -6.79 5.19 0.17
CA THR A 73 -5.74 5.68 -0.74
C THR A 73 -4.59 4.70 -0.89
N GLU A 74 -4.75 3.46 -0.40
CA GLU A 74 -3.72 2.43 -0.40
C GLU A 74 -3.22 2.13 -1.82
N TYR A 75 -4.14 2.08 -2.79
CA TYR A 75 -3.78 1.84 -4.18
C TYR A 75 -2.90 2.96 -4.75
N LYS A 76 -3.24 4.21 -4.43
CA LYS A 76 -2.44 5.38 -4.84
C LYS A 76 -1.05 5.35 -4.20
N ASP A 77 -0.98 5.10 -2.90
CA ASP A 77 0.29 5.01 -2.17
C ASP A 77 1.18 3.88 -2.75
N SER A 78 0.56 2.76 -3.11
CA SER A 78 1.23 1.63 -3.76
C SER A 78 1.77 2.01 -5.13
N LEU A 79 0.99 2.72 -5.96
CA LEU A 79 1.45 3.22 -7.26
C LEU A 79 2.64 4.18 -7.11
N LEU A 80 2.60 5.09 -6.14
CA LEU A 80 3.64 6.11 -5.96
C LEU A 80 4.94 5.55 -5.37
N SER A 81 4.88 4.39 -4.71
CA SER A 81 6.03 3.75 -4.06
C SER A 81 7.11 3.26 -5.03
N THR A 82 6.75 2.98 -6.30
CA THR A 82 7.68 2.46 -7.30
C THR A 82 7.82 3.40 -8.51
N PRO A 83 9.00 3.46 -9.17
CA PRO A 83 9.15 4.23 -10.40
C PRO A 83 8.19 3.79 -11.52
N SER A 84 7.94 2.48 -11.64
CA SER A 84 6.99 1.92 -12.62
C SER A 84 5.55 2.28 -12.31
N GLY A 85 5.15 2.29 -11.03
CA GLY A 85 3.82 2.72 -10.62
C GLY A 85 3.58 4.22 -10.87
N ARG A 86 4.57 5.08 -10.60
CA ARG A 86 4.51 6.51 -10.96
C ARG A 86 4.35 6.73 -12.46
N ALA A 87 5.04 5.95 -13.28
CA ALA A 87 4.86 6.02 -14.74
C ALA A 87 3.46 5.60 -15.17
N LYS A 88 2.85 4.62 -14.49
CA LYS A 88 1.47 4.19 -14.73
C LYS A 88 0.46 5.28 -14.35
N GLU A 89 0.60 5.88 -13.16
CA GLU A 89 -0.24 7.02 -12.74
C GLU A 89 -0.16 8.16 -13.76
N LYS A 90 1.05 8.52 -14.21
CA LYS A 90 1.25 9.55 -15.22
C LYS A 90 0.51 9.25 -16.52
N LYS A 91 0.59 8.01 -17.03
CA LYS A 91 -0.15 7.61 -18.24
C LYS A 91 -1.66 7.74 -18.06
N MET A 92 -2.19 7.36 -16.90
CA MET A 92 -3.62 7.50 -16.62
C MET A 92 -4.04 8.98 -16.58
N PHE A 93 -3.22 9.83 -15.97
CA PHE A 93 -3.45 11.28 -15.94
C PHE A 93 -3.39 11.89 -17.35
N ASP A 94 -2.34 11.59 -18.12
CA ASP A 94 -2.16 12.10 -19.47
C ASP A 94 -3.34 11.68 -20.38
N ALA A 95 -3.87 10.46 -20.21
CA ALA A 95 -5.05 9.98 -20.94
C ALA A 95 -6.34 10.71 -20.54
N ALA A 96 -6.56 10.97 -19.25
CA ALA A 96 -7.70 11.75 -18.79
C ALA A 96 -7.66 13.18 -19.36
N VAL A 97 -6.50 13.84 -19.30
CA VAL A 97 -6.29 15.17 -19.89
C VAL A 97 -6.60 15.17 -21.39
N ALA A 98 -6.05 14.21 -22.14
CA ALA A 98 -6.27 14.11 -23.58
C ALA A 98 -7.76 13.97 -23.93
N ALA A 99 -8.50 13.12 -23.22
CA ALA A 99 -9.92 12.91 -23.46
C ALA A 99 -10.76 14.17 -23.20
N TYR A 100 -10.42 14.94 -22.16
CA TYR A 100 -11.11 16.19 -21.86
C TYR A 100 -10.81 17.30 -22.84
N VAL A 101 -9.54 17.43 -23.25
CA VAL A 101 -9.16 18.43 -24.26
C VAL A 101 -9.83 18.13 -25.61
N GLN A 102 -9.93 16.84 -25.98
CA GLN A 102 -10.50 16.44 -27.27
C GLN A 102 -12.04 16.49 -27.29
N ASN A 103 -12.68 15.87 -26.29
CA ASN A 103 -14.10 15.57 -26.34
C ASN A 103 -14.93 16.31 -25.26
N ARG A 104 -14.28 17.12 -24.41
CA ARG A 104 -14.85 17.58 -23.13
C ARG A 104 -15.47 16.45 -22.31
N ASP A 105 -14.90 15.26 -22.45
CA ASP A 105 -15.38 14.08 -21.76
C ASP A 105 -14.79 14.06 -20.34
N GLU A 106 -15.66 14.22 -19.35
CA GLU A 106 -15.31 14.24 -17.92
C GLU A 106 -15.31 12.83 -17.31
N SER A 107 -15.76 11.80 -18.04
CA SER A 107 -15.88 10.43 -17.54
C SER A 107 -14.53 9.81 -17.16
N LEU A 108 -13.48 10.10 -17.93
CA LEU A 108 -12.12 9.63 -17.66
C LEU A 108 -11.44 10.43 -16.54
N TRP A 109 -11.80 11.70 -16.36
CA TRP A 109 -11.36 12.50 -15.20
C TRP A 109 -11.99 12.02 -13.91
N THR A 110 -13.31 11.84 -13.92
CA THR A 110 -14.02 11.28 -12.77
C THR A 110 -13.55 9.86 -12.48
N GLY A 111 -13.33 9.04 -13.50
CA GLY A 111 -12.71 7.72 -13.37
C GLY A 111 -11.33 7.78 -12.69
N TRP A 112 -10.42 8.63 -13.19
CA TRP A 112 -9.09 8.82 -12.60
C TRP A 112 -9.15 9.26 -11.12
N TYR A 113 -9.98 10.27 -10.82
CA TYR A 113 -10.17 10.77 -9.45
C TYR A 113 -10.76 9.71 -8.52
N ILE A 114 -11.75 8.93 -9.00
CA ILE A 114 -12.40 7.89 -8.20
C ILE A 114 -11.40 6.76 -7.90
N THR A 115 -10.68 6.26 -8.91
CA THR A 115 -9.67 5.20 -8.76
C THR A 115 -8.51 5.60 -7.84
N LEU A 116 -8.19 6.89 -7.72
CA LEU A 116 -7.13 7.35 -6.82
C LEU A 116 -7.62 7.70 -5.41
N SER A 117 -8.93 7.85 -5.20
CA SER A 117 -9.50 8.37 -3.95
C SER A 117 -10.41 7.39 -3.20
N TYR A 118 -10.76 6.25 -3.83
CA TYR A 118 -11.75 5.28 -3.33
C TYR A 118 -11.37 3.81 -3.55
N THR A 119 -10.17 3.50 -4.04
CA THR A 119 -9.65 2.13 -4.17
C THR A 119 -8.30 1.97 -3.49
#